data_AF-A0A1I1U3W2-F1
#
_entry.id   AF-A0A1I1U3W2-F1
#
_cell.length_a   1.000
_cell.length_b   1.000
_cell.length_c   1.000
_cell.angle_alpha   90.00
_cell.angle_beta   90.00
_cell.angle_gamma   90.00
#
_symmetry.space_group_name_H-M   'P 1'
#
loop_
_entity.id
_entity.type
_entity.pdbx_description
1 polymer ?
#
loop_
_entity_poly.entity_id
_entity_poly.type
_entity_poly.pdbx_seq_one_letter_code
_entity_poly.pdbx_strand_id
1 'polypeptide(L)' 'MTGAPQVFDLSEVDADAPEVVLAWVERLRAAAAHGRVIVRECPQMLAHTLYKSALLGDAIVLESVRAEEAYG' A
#
# COMPACT_ATOMS: atom_id res chain seq x y z
N MET A 1 -13.93 0.49 19.20
CA MET A 1 -13.56 -0.82 18.61
C MET A 1 -12.19 -0.68 17.98
N THR A 2 -11.14 -1.19 18.60
CA THR A 2 -9.83 -1.33 17.94
C THR A 2 -9.67 -2.81 17.62
N GLY A 3 -10.22 -3.20 16.47
CA GLY A 3 -9.87 -4.50 15.87
C GLY A 3 -8.37 -4.53 15.57
N ALA A 4 -7.79 -5.73 15.50
CA ALA A 4 -6.40 -5.88 15.12
C ALA A 4 -6.14 -5.19 13.76
N PRO A 5 -4.99 -4.53 13.57
CA PRO A 5 -4.67 -3.90 12.29
C PRO A 5 -4.68 -4.95 11.18
N GLN A 6 -5.23 -4.58 10.03
CA GLN A 6 -5.20 -5.41 8.83
C GLN A 6 -3.83 -5.27 8.17
N VAL A 7 -3.17 -6.39 7.89
CA VAL A 7 -1.83 -6.40 7.30
C VAL A 7 -1.92 -6.89 5.86
N PHE A 8 -1.34 -6.13 4.93
CA PHE A 8 -1.20 -6.49 3.52
C PHE A 8 0.28 -6.66 3.19
N ASP A 9 0.67 -7.89 2.86
CA ASP A 9 1.99 -8.18 2.31
C ASP A 9 1.89 -8.13 0.78
N LEU A 10 2.63 -7.22 0.16
CA LEU A 10 2.59 -6.99 -1.29
C LEU A 10 3.86 -7.50 -1.98
N SER A 11 4.61 -8.44 -1.39
CA SER A 11 5.86 -8.98 -1.95
C SER A 11 5.69 -9.63 -3.33
N GLU A 12 4.54 -10.23 -3.61
CA GLU A 12 4.22 -10.87 -4.89
C GLU A 12 3.41 -9.99 -5.84
N VAL A 13 3.08 -8.76 -5.43
CA VAL A 13 2.33 -7.84 -6.29
C VAL A 13 3.29 -7.22 -7.30
N ASP A 14 2.98 -7.44 -8.56
CA ASP A 14 3.50 -6.67 -9.69
C ASP A 14 2.59 -5.45 -9.90
N ALA A 15 3.15 -4.26 -9.71
CA ALA A 15 2.44 -3.00 -9.81
C ALA A 15 3.06 -2.11 -10.90
N ASP A 16 3.45 -2.70 -12.03
CA ASP A 16 3.97 -1.96 -13.18
C ASP A 16 2.85 -1.38 -14.05
N ALA A 17 1.64 -1.94 -13.94
CA ALA A 17 0.46 -1.49 -14.66
C ALA A 17 -0.37 -0.49 -13.82
N PRO A 18 -0.74 0.68 -14.37
CA PRO A 18 -1.52 1.69 -13.64
C PRO A 18 -2.86 1.18 -13.08
N GLU A 19 -3.52 0.26 -13.78
CA GLU A 19 -4.77 -0.36 -13.34
C GLU A 19 -4.60 -1.20 -12.07
N VAL A 20 -3.45 -1.87 -11.91
CA VAL A 20 -3.14 -2.66 -10.71
C VAL A 20 -2.91 -1.73 -9.52
N VAL A 21 -2.17 -0.63 -9.74
CA VAL A 21 -1.96 0.40 -8.71
C VAL A 21 -3.28 0.98 -8.24
N LEU A 22 -4.16 1.37 -9.17
CA LEU A 22 -5.46 1.95 -8.82
C LEU A 22 -6.34 0.97 -8.05
N ALA A 23 -6.41 -0.30 -8.48
CA ALA A 23 -7.16 -1.33 -7.77
C ALA A 23 -6.66 -1.52 -6.33
N TRP A 24 -5.35 -1.49 -6.12
CA TRP A 24 -4.77 -1.57 -4.78
C TRP A 24 -5.03 -0.33 -3.93
N VAL A 25 -4.97 0.87 -4.51
CA VAL A 25 -5.34 2.11 -3.80
C VAL A 25 -6.78 2.03 -3.30
N GLU A 26 -7.73 1.63 -4.15
CA GLU A 26 -9.14 1.49 -3.77
C GLU A 26 -9.33 0.43 -2.69
N ARG A 27 -8.65 -0.71 -2.81
CA ARG A 27 -8.71 -1.80 -1.83
C ARG A 27 -8.18 -1.37 -0.47
N LEU A 28 -7.02 -0.71 -0.42
CA LEU A 28 -6.43 -0.23 0.84
C LEU A 28 -7.30 0.86 1.48
N ARG A 29 -7.89 1.74 0.68
CA ARG A 29 -8.84 2.76 1.17
C ARG A 29 -10.10 2.13 1.75
N ALA A 30 -10.67 1.13 1.09
CA ALA A 30 -11.83 0.40 1.61
C ALA A 30 -11.50 -0.33 2.91
N ALA A 31 -10.35 -0.99 3.00
CA ALA A 31 -9.89 -1.63 4.23
C ALA A 31 -9.69 -0.61 5.36
N ALA A 32 -9.13 0.57 5.06
CA ALA A 32 -8.91 1.65 6.00
C ALA A 32 -10.21 2.22 6.60
N ALA A 33 -11.32 2.15 5.87
CA ALA A 33 -12.64 2.54 6.38
C ALA A 33 -13.13 1.64 7.53
N HIS A 34 -12.57 0.44 7.67
CA HIS A 34 -12.93 -0.53 8.70
C HIS A 34 -11.92 -0.65 9.84
N GLY A 35 -10.75 0.00 9.73
CA GLY A 35 -9.72 -0.02 10.76
C GLY A 35 -8.33 0.30 10.20
N ARG A 36 -7.32 0.27 11.06
CA ARG A 36 -5.94 0.55 10.67
C ARG A 36 -5.41 -0.51 9.70
N VAL A 37 -4.71 -0.06 8.68
CA VAL A 37 -4.07 -0.87 7.64
C VAL A 37 -2.55 -0.68 7.70
N ILE A 38 -1.82 -1.80 7.67
CA ILE A 38 -0.37 -1.86 7.59
C ILE A 38 -0.01 -2.52 6.26
N VAL A 39 0.84 -1.89 5.46
CA VAL A 39 1.29 -2.41 4.17
C VAL A 39 2.78 -2.73 4.23
N ARG A 40 3.14 -3.94 3.81
CA ARG A 40 4.51 -4.46 3.75
C ARG A 40 4.91 -4.72 2.30
N GLU A 41 6.19 -4.60 2.03
CA GLU A 41 6.81 -4.83 0.72
C GLU A 41 6.07 -4.09 -0.40
N CYS A 42 5.63 -2.86 -0.10
CA CYS A 42 4.80 -2.06 -0.99
C CYS A 42 5.58 -1.74 -2.27
N PRO A 43 5.07 -2.07 -3.46
CA PRO A 43 5.69 -1.67 -4.72
C PRO A 43 5.86 -0.14 -4.78
N GLN A 44 6.98 0.34 -5.31
CA GLN A 44 7.30 1.77 -5.31
C GLN A 44 6.22 2.62 -5.99
N MET A 45 5.70 2.18 -7.14
CA MET A 45 4.68 2.93 -7.87
C MET A 45 3.38 3.09 -7.06
N LEU A 46 3.02 2.07 -6.28
CA LEU A 46 1.89 2.12 -5.36
C LEU A 46 2.19 3.05 -4.17
N ALA A 47 3.36 2.91 -3.54
CA ALA A 47 3.77 3.79 -2.43
C ALA A 47 3.78 5.27 -2.85
N HIS A 48 4.30 5.56 -4.04
CA HIS A 48 4.33 6.91 -4.60
C HIS A 48 2.92 7.46 -4.84
N THR A 49 2.02 6.63 -5.39
CA THR A 49 0.62 7.00 -5.61
C THR A 49 -0.10 7.28 -4.29
N LEU A 50 0.04 6.41 -3.29
CA LEU A 50 -0.56 6.58 -1.97
C LEU A 50 -0.08 7.88 -1.29
N TYR A 51 1.21 8.19 -1.40
CA TYR A 51 1.77 9.46 -0.91
C TYR A 51 1.17 10.67 -1.63
N LYS A 52 1.15 10.67 -2.97
CA LYS A 52 0.60 11.77 -3.77
C LYS A 52 -0.90 11.98 -3.56
N SER A 53 -1.64 10.91 -3.31
CA SER A 53 -3.08 10.97 -3.01
C SER A 53 -3.40 11.35 -1.56
N ALA A 54 -2.38 11.66 -0.73
CA ALA A 54 -2.53 11.99 0.69
C ALA A 54 -3.30 10.92 1.49
N LEU A 55 -3.12 9.65 1.13
CA LEU A 55 -3.79 8.51 1.76
C LEU A 55 -2.98 7.91 2.91
N LEU A 56 -1.69 8.26 3.01
CA LEU A 56 -0.83 7.83 4.10
C LEU A 56 -1.12 8.62 5.38
N GLY A 57 -1.11 7.94 6.53
CA GLY A 57 -1.40 8.55 7.82
C GLY A 57 -1.74 7.51 8.88
N ASP A 58 -2.57 7.87 9.87
CA ASP A 58 -2.94 6.95 10.95
C ASP A 58 -3.67 5.69 10.47
N ALA A 59 -4.47 5.82 9.40
CA ALA A 59 -5.30 4.74 8.88
C ALA A 59 -4.57 3.79 7.92
N ILE A 60 -3.60 4.28 7.13
CA ILE A 60 -2.78 3.48 6.22
C ILE A 60 -1.31 3.79 6.48
N VAL A 61 -0.56 2.78 6.91
CA VAL A 61 0.85 2.88 7.25
C VAL A 61 1.66 1.98 6.33
N LEU A 62 2.68 2.54 5.68
CA LEU A 62 3.69 1.74 4.98
C LEU A 62 4.74 1.29 6.00
N GLU A 63 4.81 -0.01 6.27
CA GLU A 63 5.84 -0.60 7.12
C GLU A 63 7.15 -0.81 6.33
N SER A 64 7.05 -1.28 5.09
CA SER A 64 8.17 -1.37 4.15
C SER A 64 7.74 -1.07 2.72
N VAL A 65 8.68 -0.50 1.95
CA VAL A 65 8.56 -0.25 0.51
C VAL A 65 9.63 -1.08 -0.16
N ARG A 66 9.27 -1.81 -1.23
CA ARG A 66 10.21 -2.65 -1.96
C ARG A 66 11.31 -1.79 -2.57
N ALA A 67 12.57 -2.15 -2.32
CA ALA A 67 13.70 -1.51 -2.99
C ALA A 67 13.61 -1.80 -4.50
N GLU A 68 13.81 -0.77 -5.33
CA GLU A 68 14.11 -1.04 -6.74
C GLU A 68 15.50 -1.65 -6.78
N GLU A 69 15.65 -2.82 -7.41
CA GLU A 69 16.97 -3.28 -7.80
C GLU A 69 17.53 -2.24 -8.78
N ALA A 70 18.61 -1.56 -8.38
CA ALA A 70 19.31 -0.64 -9.26
C ALA A 70 19.73 -1.45 -10.49
N TYR A 71 19.20 -1.10 -11.66
CA TYR A 71 19.57 -1.68 -12.95
C TYR A 71 21.09 -1.85 -13.02
N GLY A 72 21.53 -3.11 -12.99
CA GLY A 72 22.92 -3.51 -13.26
C GLY A 72 23.20 -3.56 -14.75
#